data_AF-A0A0C4WLG4-F1
#
_entry.id   AF-A0A0C4WLG4-F1
#
_cell.length_a   1.000
_cell.length_b   1.000
_cell.length_c   1.000
_cell.angle_alpha   90.00
_cell.angle_beta   90.00
_cell.angle_gamma   90.00
#
_symmetry.space_group_name_H-M   'P 1'
#
loop_
_entity.id
_entity.type
_entity.pdbx_description
1 polymer ?
#
loop_
_entity_poly.entity_id
_entity_poly.type
_entity_poly.pdbx_seq_one_letter_code
_entity_poly.pdbx_strand_id
1 'polypeptide(L)'
;MARISAAVAGGANVCAFLDVIAWSEGTDNGRQPTRNHGYDVLVGGELFDGYADHPRRLVRLPRLRISSTAAGRYQLLSRYWDHYRRQLRLEDFGPISQDRVALQQIREQRALGDIQAGRIEVAIAKCRNIWASLPGAGAGYGQREHAADDLIAQYIAAGGALA
;
A
#
# COMPACT_ATOMS: atom_id res chain seq x y z
N MET A 1 7.85 -6.67 5.65
CA MET A 1 6.91 -7.73 5.22
C MET A 1 5.54 -7.51 5.82
N ALA A 2 4.51 -7.84 5.05
CA ALA A 2 3.11 -7.77 5.46
C ALA A 2 2.85 -8.62 6.71
N ARG A 3 1.91 -8.21 7.57
CA ARG A 3 1.60 -8.92 8.82
C ARG A 3 0.50 -9.96 8.65
N ILE A 4 -0.35 -9.82 7.64
CA ILE A 4 -1.36 -10.80 7.29
C ILE A 4 -0.71 -12.09 6.79
N SER A 5 -1.19 -13.24 7.25
CA SER A 5 -0.67 -14.53 6.84
C SER A 5 -1.03 -14.83 5.38
N ALA A 6 -0.17 -15.56 4.68
CA ALA A 6 -0.41 -15.99 3.30
C ALA A 6 -1.75 -16.73 3.15
N ALA A 7 -2.12 -17.56 4.13
CA ALA A 7 -3.39 -18.29 4.13
C ALA A 7 -4.61 -17.35 4.10
N VAL A 8 -4.56 -16.23 4.83
CA VAL A 8 -5.66 -15.25 4.88
C VAL A 8 -5.59 -14.27 3.69
N ALA A 9 -4.37 -13.92 3.25
CA ALA A 9 -4.16 -13.03 2.12
C ALA A 9 -4.59 -13.65 0.78
N GLY A 10 -4.56 -14.97 0.68
CA GLY A 10 -4.84 -15.72 -0.55
C GLY A 10 -3.58 -16.20 -1.28
N GLY A 11 -2.44 -16.28 -0.61
CA GLY A 11 -1.19 -16.85 -1.12
C GLY A 11 0.05 -16.01 -0.80
N ALA A 12 1.23 -16.63 -0.91
CA ALA A 12 2.51 -15.95 -0.69
C ALA A 12 2.73 -14.81 -1.70
N ASN A 13 2.33 -15.01 -2.96
CA ASN A 13 2.34 -13.98 -3.99
C ASN A 13 1.55 -12.72 -3.57
N VAL A 14 0.44 -12.89 -2.84
CA VAL A 14 -0.36 -11.75 -2.38
C VAL A 14 0.37 -10.97 -1.29
N CYS A 15 1.01 -11.66 -0.34
CA CYS A 15 1.88 -11.02 0.66
C CYS A 15 3.05 -10.28 0.00
N ALA A 16 3.71 -10.89 -0.98
CA ALA A 16 4.79 -10.25 -1.74
C ALA A 16 4.31 -8.99 -2.47
N PHE A 17 3.10 -9.01 -3.05
CA PHE A 17 2.53 -7.83 -3.68
C PHE A 17 2.23 -6.69 -2.70
N LEU A 18 1.78 -7.01 -1.48
CA LEU A 18 1.64 -6.00 -0.42
C LEU A 18 3.00 -5.39 -0.04
N ASP A 19 4.07 -6.19 -0.02
CA ASP A 19 5.43 -5.68 0.22
C ASP A 19 5.91 -4.73 -0.88
N VAL A 20 5.58 -5.03 -2.14
CA VAL A 20 5.85 -4.14 -3.28
C VAL A 20 5.12 -2.80 -3.13
N ILE A 21 3.84 -2.82 -2.73
CA ILE A 21 3.09 -1.57 -2.51
C ILE A 21 3.75 -0.73 -1.41
N ALA A 22 4.15 -1.35 -0.30
CA ALA A 22 4.81 -0.65 0.80
C ALA A 22 6.14 -0.01 0.38
N TRP A 23 6.93 -0.75 -0.40
CA TRP A 23 8.17 -0.24 -0.96
C TRP A 23 7.93 0.93 -1.94
N SER A 24 6.95 0.78 -2.83
CA SER A 24 6.59 1.75 -3.87
C SER A 24 6.05 3.05 -3.28
N GLU A 25 5.16 2.97 -2.29
CA GLU A 25 4.66 4.14 -1.56
C GLU A 25 5.73 4.77 -0.64
N GLY A 26 6.92 4.18 -0.61
CA GLY A 26 8.07 4.68 0.12
C GLY A 26 7.98 4.52 1.63
N THR A 27 7.13 3.63 2.13
CA THR A 27 6.92 3.41 3.57
C THR A 27 7.84 2.33 4.14
N ASP A 28 8.19 1.31 3.34
CA ASP A 28 9.03 0.17 3.72
C ASP A 28 10.11 -0.10 2.66
N ASN A 29 10.99 0.88 2.42
CA ASN A 29 12.00 0.85 1.35
C ASN A 29 13.46 0.86 1.84
N GLY A 30 13.68 0.69 3.15
CA GLY A 30 15.00 0.75 3.78
C GLY A 30 15.61 2.16 3.91
N ARG A 31 14.91 3.21 3.46
CA ARG A 31 15.35 4.61 3.55
C ARG A 31 14.43 5.46 4.43
N GLN A 32 13.11 5.24 4.33
CA GLN A 32 12.12 5.87 5.19
C GLN A 32 12.27 5.34 6.62
N PRO A 33 12.49 6.21 7.62
CA PRO A 33 12.42 5.80 9.02
C PRO A 33 11.06 5.18 9.32
N THR A 34 11.05 4.05 10.00
CA THR A 34 9.82 3.37 10.46
C THR A 34 10.17 2.49 11.65
N ARG A 35 9.24 2.36 12.61
CA ARG A 35 9.37 1.44 13.75
C ARG A 35 8.64 0.12 13.49
N ASN A 36 7.90 0.03 12.39
CA ASN A 36 7.08 -1.12 12.06
C ASN A 36 6.86 -1.25 10.55
N HIS A 37 7.94 -1.39 9.76
CA HIS A 37 7.88 -1.76 8.33
C HIS A 37 6.85 -0.93 7.51
N GLY A 38 6.81 0.38 7.73
CA GLY A 38 5.95 1.32 7.03
C GLY A 38 4.55 1.51 7.63
N TYR A 39 4.09 0.65 8.54
CA TYR A 39 2.73 0.72 9.10
C TYR A 39 2.45 1.98 9.91
N ASP A 40 3.48 2.67 10.39
CA ASP A 40 3.43 3.88 11.21
C ASP A 40 3.75 5.17 10.43
N VAL A 41 3.87 5.10 9.10
CA VAL A 41 4.33 6.24 8.28
C VAL A 41 3.17 7.15 7.86
N LEU A 42 3.32 8.45 8.11
CA LEU A 42 2.48 9.51 7.53
C LEU A 42 3.05 9.94 6.18
N VAL A 43 2.18 10.40 5.28
CA VAL A 43 2.61 11.09 4.08
C VAL A 43 3.54 12.26 4.43
N GLY A 44 4.67 12.36 3.73
CA GLY A 44 5.75 13.30 4.07
C GLY A 44 6.85 12.72 4.95
N GLY A 45 6.67 11.51 5.50
CA GLY A 45 7.71 10.72 6.16
C GLY A 45 7.78 10.85 7.68
N GLU A 46 6.90 11.62 8.31
CA GLU A 46 6.72 11.58 9.76
C GLU A 46 6.12 10.25 10.21
N LEU A 47 6.28 9.93 11.49
CA LEU A 47 5.66 8.74 12.10
C LEU A 47 4.48 9.15 12.98
N PHE A 48 3.47 8.28 13.03
CA PHE A 48 2.41 8.37 14.03
C PHE A 48 2.58 7.30 15.10
N ASP A 49 2.05 7.58 16.30
CA ASP A 49 2.11 6.68 17.44
C ASP A 49 0.73 6.13 17.75
N GLY A 50 0.67 4.83 18.04
CA GLY A 50 -0.57 4.12 18.33
C GLY A 50 -1.39 3.81 17.07
N TYR A 51 -2.16 2.72 17.16
CA TYR A 51 -2.92 2.20 16.02
C TYR A 51 -4.43 2.17 16.29
N ALA A 52 -4.92 2.84 17.32
CA ALA A 52 -6.34 2.79 17.69
C ALA A 52 -7.26 3.29 16.56
N ASP A 53 -6.77 4.21 15.72
CA ASP A 53 -7.49 4.70 14.55
C ASP A 53 -6.48 5.31 13.54
N HIS A 54 -6.93 5.55 12.30
CA HIS A 54 -6.15 6.29 11.32
C HIS A 54 -5.86 7.71 11.85
N PRO A 55 -4.63 8.22 11.70
CA PRO A 55 -4.19 9.44 12.40
C PRO A 55 -4.91 10.72 11.96
N ARG A 56 -5.51 10.73 10.76
CA ARG A 56 -6.32 11.84 10.18
C ARG A 56 -5.58 13.18 10.16
N ARG A 57 -4.25 13.15 10.15
CA ARG A 57 -3.41 14.33 10.04
C ARG A 57 -3.40 14.80 8.59
N LEU A 58 -3.83 16.03 8.35
CA LEU A 58 -3.70 16.69 7.06
C LEU A 58 -2.28 17.26 6.96
N VAL A 59 -1.42 16.61 6.18
CA VAL A 59 -0.03 17.05 5.94
C VAL A 59 0.03 17.84 4.64
N ARG A 60 0.61 19.04 4.72
CA ARG A 60 0.90 19.86 3.54
C ARG A 60 2.21 19.40 2.91
N LEU A 61 2.22 19.21 1.59
CA LEU A 61 3.39 18.82 0.80
C LEU A 61 3.75 19.99 -0.15
N PRO A 62 4.52 21.00 0.31
CA PRO A 62 4.73 22.23 -0.46
C PRO A 62 5.38 22.00 -1.83
N ARG A 63 6.30 21.03 -1.93
CA ARG A 63 6.97 20.66 -3.19
C ARG A 63 5.98 20.16 -4.26
N LEU A 64 4.92 19.49 -3.82
CA LEU A 64 3.87 18.95 -4.68
C LEU A 64 2.65 19.88 -4.75
N ARG A 65 2.61 20.95 -3.94
CA ARG A 65 1.49 21.91 -3.82
C ARG A 65 0.14 21.24 -3.50
N ILE A 66 0.16 20.13 -2.78
CA ILE A 66 -1.03 19.40 -2.32
C ILE A 66 -1.05 19.28 -0.80
N SER A 67 -2.20 18.87 -0.25
CA SER A 67 -2.32 18.37 1.12
C SER A 67 -2.91 16.98 1.08
N SER A 68 -2.40 16.08 1.92
CA SER A 68 -2.84 14.68 1.95
C SER A 68 -3.07 14.23 3.39
N THR A 69 -3.96 13.26 3.55
CA THR A 69 -4.17 12.56 4.84
C THR A 69 -3.63 11.14 4.81
N ALA A 70 -2.84 10.78 3.78
CA ALA A 70 -2.33 9.43 3.61
C ALA A 70 -1.50 9.00 4.83
N ALA A 71 -1.77 7.79 5.31
CA ALA A 71 -1.05 7.19 6.41
C ALA A 71 -0.99 5.67 6.30
N GLY A 72 -0.06 5.11 7.06
CA GLY A 72 0.18 3.69 7.13
C GLY A 72 0.97 3.14 5.94
N ARG A 73 1.19 1.84 5.97
CA ARG A 73 2.06 1.11 5.04
C ARG A 73 1.65 1.30 3.59
N TYR A 74 0.34 1.43 3.36
CA TYR A 74 -0.28 1.55 2.05
C TYR A 74 -0.83 2.96 1.77
N GLN A 75 -0.40 3.97 2.56
CA GLN A 75 -0.75 5.38 2.39
C GLN A 75 -2.25 5.64 2.19
N LEU A 76 -3.08 4.96 2.98
CA LEU A 76 -4.54 5.06 2.89
C LEU A 76 -5.00 6.47 3.30
N LEU A 77 -5.91 7.08 2.53
CA LEU A 77 -6.51 8.36 2.90
C LEU A 77 -7.59 8.17 3.98
N SER A 78 -7.68 9.12 4.92
CA SER A 78 -8.68 9.15 5.98
C SER A 78 -10.12 8.89 5.51
N ARG A 79 -10.54 9.52 4.41
CA ARG A 79 -11.89 9.36 3.85
C ARG A 79 -12.22 7.92 3.44
N TYR A 80 -11.22 7.17 2.97
CA TYR A 80 -11.39 5.78 2.56
C TYR A 80 -11.28 4.84 3.76
N TRP A 81 -10.46 5.19 4.75
CA TRP A 81 -10.41 4.48 6.01
C TRP A 81 -11.78 4.41 6.68
N ASP A 82 -12.52 5.52 6.78
CA ASP A 82 -13.87 5.53 7.38
C ASP A 82 -14.87 4.61 6.66
N HIS A 83 -14.73 4.49 5.33
CA HIS A 83 -15.52 3.58 4.53
C HIS A 83 -15.14 2.12 4.81
N TYR A 84 -13.86 1.76 4.66
CA TYR A 84 -13.42 0.37 4.82
C TYR A 84 -13.49 -0.13 6.26
N ARG A 85 -13.27 0.74 7.25
CA ARG A 85 -13.44 0.40 8.66
C ARG A 85 -14.84 -0.13 8.93
N ARG A 86 -15.87 0.51 8.38
CA ARG A 86 -17.27 0.07 8.50
C ARG A 86 -17.55 -1.17 7.66
N GLN A 87 -17.14 -1.17 6.39
CA GLN A 87 -17.38 -2.29 5.47
C GLN A 87 -16.78 -3.60 5.99
N LEU A 88 -15.56 -3.54 6.53
CA LEU A 88 -14.79 -4.70 6.98
C LEU A 88 -14.86 -4.93 8.49
N ARG A 89 -15.63 -4.10 9.22
CA ARG A 89 -15.78 -4.14 10.69
C ARG A 89 -14.44 -4.15 11.43
N LEU A 90 -13.56 -3.21 11.07
CA LEU A 90 -12.22 -3.09 11.64
C LEU A 90 -12.27 -2.28 12.93
N GLU A 91 -11.64 -2.81 13.98
CA GLU A 91 -11.65 -2.20 15.31
C GLU A 91 -10.61 -1.07 15.42
N ASP A 92 -9.48 -1.22 14.73
CA ASP A 92 -8.29 -0.39 14.82
C ASP A 92 -7.69 -0.09 13.44
N PHE A 93 -6.63 0.72 13.38
CA PHE A 93 -5.79 0.95 12.19
C PHE A 93 -4.45 0.21 12.29
N GLY A 94 -4.41 -0.93 13.00
CA GLY A 94 -3.21 -1.75 13.17
C GLY A 94 -2.74 -2.40 11.87
N PRO A 95 -1.56 -3.04 11.87
CA PRO A 95 -0.99 -3.63 10.67
C PRO A 95 -1.92 -4.60 9.92
N ILE A 96 -2.62 -5.48 10.64
CA ILE A 96 -3.58 -6.42 10.04
C ILE A 96 -4.77 -5.69 9.43
N SER A 97 -5.28 -4.64 10.08
CA SER A 97 -6.38 -3.82 9.55
C SER A 97 -5.95 -3.10 8.27
N GLN A 98 -4.74 -2.52 8.25
CA GLN A 98 -4.17 -1.90 7.05
C GLN A 98 -4.03 -2.92 5.91
N ASP A 99 -3.51 -4.13 6.19
CA ASP A 99 -3.39 -5.20 5.20
C ASP A 99 -4.75 -5.61 4.64
N ARG A 100 -5.76 -5.76 5.50
CA ARG A 100 -7.13 -6.10 5.09
C ARG A 100 -7.74 -5.05 4.17
N VAL A 101 -7.50 -3.76 4.43
CA VAL A 101 -7.95 -2.68 3.55
C VAL A 101 -7.23 -2.71 2.20
N ALA A 102 -5.90 -2.88 2.20
CA ALA A 102 -5.14 -3.00 0.94
C ALA A 102 -5.62 -4.20 0.11
N LEU A 103 -5.81 -5.36 0.73
CA LEU A 103 -6.37 -6.55 0.06
C LEU A 103 -7.78 -6.31 -0.47
N GLN A 104 -8.62 -5.58 0.26
CA GLN A 104 -9.96 -5.27 -0.21
C GLN A 104 -9.94 -4.36 -1.44
N GLN A 105 -9.08 -3.34 -1.46
CA GLN A 105 -8.87 -2.48 -2.64
C GLN A 105 -8.37 -3.30 -3.85
N ILE A 106 -7.41 -4.22 -3.63
CA ILE A 106 -6.92 -5.14 -4.67
C ILE A 106 -8.05 -6.01 -5.25
N ARG A 107 -8.95 -6.53 -4.39
CA ARG A 107 -10.12 -7.31 -4.83
C ARG A 107 -11.07 -6.45 -5.66
N GLU A 108 -11.34 -5.23 -5.23
CA GLU A 108 -12.21 -4.29 -5.95
C GLU A 108 -11.64 -3.88 -7.31
N GLN A 109 -10.31 -3.84 -7.45
CA GLN A 109 -9.62 -3.68 -8.75
C GLN A 109 -9.55 -4.96 -9.59
N ARG A 110 -10.12 -6.08 -9.11
CA ARG A 110 -10.07 -7.39 -9.78
C ARG A 110 -8.64 -7.85 -10.09
N ALA A 111 -7.69 -7.52 -9.22
CA ALA A 111 -6.27 -7.84 -9.37
C ALA A 111 -5.85 -9.08 -8.57
N LEU A 112 -6.63 -9.51 -7.56
CA LEU A 112 -6.26 -10.60 -6.67
C LEU A 112 -5.92 -11.91 -7.43
N GLY A 113 -6.75 -12.32 -8.39
CA GLY A 113 -6.52 -13.54 -9.16
C GLY A 113 -5.31 -13.45 -10.09
N ASP A 114 -4.91 -12.25 -10.52
CA ASP A 114 -3.69 -12.05 -11.29
C ASP A 114 -2.45 -12.17 -10.40
N ILE A 115 -2.50 -11.59 -9.20
CA ILE A 115 -1.41 -11.71 -8.22
C ILE A 115 -1.21 -13.17 -7.84
N GLN A 116 -2.30 -13.88 -7.52
CA GLN A 116 -2.25 -15.30 -7.18
C GLN A 116 -1.60 -16.14 -8.28
N ALA A 117 -1.85 -15.79 -9.55
CA ALA A 117 -1.29 -16.47 -10.70
C ALA A 117 0.06 -15.91 -11.17
N GLY A 118 0.69 -14.99 -10.42
CA GLY A 118 2.00 -14.42 -10.77
C GLY A 118 1.99 -13.42 -11.93
N ARG A 119 0.82 -12.98 -12.40
CA ARG A 119 0.65 -11.98 -13.48
C ARG A 119 0.79 -10.55 -12.93
N ILE A 120 1.97 -10.21 -12.41
CA ILE A 120 2.16 -9.00 -11.60
C ILE A 120 2.07 -7.70 -12.39
N GLU A 121 2.53 -7.67 -13.64
CA GLU A 121 2.37 -6.46 -14.48
C GLU A 121 0.90 -6.10 -14.68
N VAL A 122 0.04 -7.10 -14.90
CA VAL A 122 -1.41 -6.91 -15.02
C VAL A 122 -2.00 -6.40 -13.71
N ALA A 123 -1.56 -6.96 -12.58
CA ALA A 123 -2.01 -6.53 -11.26
C ALA A 123 -1.61 -5.08 -10.94
N ILE A 124 -0.37 -4.68 -11.25
CA ILE A 124 0.12 -3.30 -11.11
C ILE A 124 -0.74 -2.36 -11.95
N ALA A 125 -0.95 -2.69 -13.22
CA ALA A 125 -1.76 -1.87 -14.12
C ALA A 125 -3.21 -1.68 -13.62
N LYS A 126 -3.81 -2.73 -13.04
CA LYS A 126 -5.15 -2.67 -12.44
C LYS A 126 -5.20 -1.83 -11.16
N CYS A 127 -4.10 -1.76 -10.41
CA CYS A 127 -4.06 -1.09 -9.10
C CYS A 127 -3.57 0.36 -9.15
N ARG A 128 -3.08 0.85 -10.29
CA ARG A 128 -2.44 2.16 -10.44
C ARG A 128 -3.29 3.38 -10.04
N ASN A 129 -4.61 3.27 -10.06
CA ASN A 129 -5.51 4.34 -9.62
C ASN A 129 -5.63 4.45 -8.09
N ILE A 130 -5.22 3.41 -7.35
CA ILE A 130 -5.27 3.37 -5.88
C ILE A 130 -3.98 3.95 -5.27
N TRP A 131 -2.82 3.57 -5.83
CA TRP A 131 -1.50 3.96 -5.32
C TRP A 131 -0.77 4.85 -6.32
N ALA A 132 -0.52 6.09 -5.93
CA ALA A 132 0.05 7.12 -6.80
C ALA A 132 1.50 6.83 -7.23
N SER A 133 2.20 5.97 -6.49
CA SER A 133 3.59 5.56 -6.82
C SER A 133 3.68 4.54 -7.94
N LEU A 134 2.58 3.86 -8.29
CA LEU A 134 2.58 2.83 -9.33
C LEU A 134 2.63 3.44 -10.74
N PRO A 135 3.29 2.77 -11.71
CA PRO A 135 3.43 3.26 -13.07
C PRO A 135 2.07 3.43 -13.76
N GLY A 136 1.91 4.57 -14.44
CA GLY A 136 0.69 4.92 -15.15
C GLY A 136 -0.48 5.33 -14.26
N ALA A 137 -0.24 5.61 -12.96
CA ALA A 137 -1.21 6.30 -12.10
C ALA A 137 -1.57 7.69 -12.69
N GLY A 138 -0.68 8.25 -13.51
CA GLY A 138 -0.90 9.38 -14.39
C GLY A 138 -0.39 10.70 -13.80
N ALA A 139 -0.32 11.73 -14.66
CA ALA A 139 0.09 13.10 -14.30
C ALA A 139 -0.77 13.77 -13.19
N GLY A 140 -1.86 13.15 -12.75
CA GLY A 140 -2.80 13.69 -11.77
C GLY A 140 -2.28 13.78 -10.34
N TYR A 141 -1.30 12.96 -9.96
CA TYR A 141 -0.68 13.02 -8.63
C TYR A 141 0.60 13.86 -8.58
N GLY A 142 1.27 14.07 -9.72
CA GLY A 142 2.54 14.81 -9.80
C GLY A 142 3.70 14.16 -9.01
N GLN A 143 3.57 12.88 -8.65
CA GLN A 143 4.55 12.12 -7.88
C GLN A 143 5.43 11.27 -8.81
N ARG A 144 6.61 10.87 -8.32
CA ARG A 144 7.55 10.03 -9.09
C ARG A 144 7.00 8.60 -9.12
N GLU A 145 6.69 8.12 -10.32
CA GLU A 145 6.31 6.72 -10.55
C GLU A 145 7.57 5.83 -10.58
N HIS A 146 7.48 4.61 -10.04
CA HIS A 146 8.53 3.60 -10.18
C HIS A 146 8.49 2.93 -11.56
N ALA A 147 9.64 2.50 -12.08
CA ALA A 147 9.69 1.66 -13.26
C ALA A 147 9.06 0.29 -12.96
N ALA A 148 8.36 -0.30 -13.94
CA ALA A 148 7.74 -1.62 -13.76
C ALA A 148 8.77 -2.69 -13.37
N ASP A 149 9.97 -2.65 -13.96
CA ASP A 149 11.06 -3.59 -13.69
C ASP A 149 11.53 -3.54 -12.23
N ASP A 150 11.59 -2.34 -11.64
CA ASP A 150 11.96 -2.19 -10.22
C ASP A 150 10.90 -2.87 -9.33
N LEU A 151 9.61 -2.69 -9.63
CA LEU A 151 8.52 -3.31 -8.88
C LEU A 151 8.54 -4.84 -9.00
N ILE A 152 8.84 -5.38 -10.19
CA ILE A 152 8.98 -6.82 -10.41
C ILE A 152 10.19 -7.37 -9.63
N ALA A 153 11.33 -6.67 -9.65
CA ALA A 153 12.50 -7.08 -8.89
C ALA A 153 12.21 -7.13 -7.38
N GLN A 154 11.50 -6.13 -6.85
CA GLN A 154 11.08 -6.13 -5.44
C GLN A 154 10.08 -7.23 -5.14
N TYR A 155 9.17 -7.53 -6.07
CA TYR A 155 8.22 -8.63 -5.92
C TYR A 155 8.92 -9.98 -5.76
N ILE A 156 9.91 -10.25 -6.61
CA ILE A 156 10.73 -11.48 -6.55
C ILE A 156 11.54 -11.49 -5.25
N ALA A 157 12.16 -10.37 -4.88
CA ALA A 157 12.93 -10.27 -3.63
C ALA A 157 12.08 -10.51 -2.38
N ALA A 158 10.79 -10.17 -2.42
CA ALA A 158 9.80 -10.46 -1.38
C ALA A 158 9.30 -11.92 -1.40
N GLY A 159 9.83 -12.78 -2.27
CA GLY A 159 9.47 -14.19 -2.39
C GLY A 159 8.27 -14.47 -3.29
N GLY A 160 7.84 -13.49 -4.10
CA GLY A 160 6.79 -13.67 -5.09
C GLY A 160 7.26 -14.49 -6.29
N ALA A 161 6.39 -15.36 -6.80
CA ALA A 161 6.61 -16.12 -8.03
C ALA A 161 5.85 -15.48 -9.19
N LEU A 162 6.51 -15.37 -10.36
CA LEU A 162 5.89 -14.96 -11.61
C LEU A 162 5.20 -16.15 -12.30
N ALA A 163 4.32 -15.85 -13.25
CA ALA A 163 3.61 -16.83 -14.07
C ALA A 163 4.53 -17.58 -15.03
#